data_AF-A0A538BX13-F1
#
_entry.id   AF-A0A538BX13-F1
#
_cell.length_a   1.000
_cell.length_b   1.000
_cell.length_c   1.000
_cell.angle_alpha   90.00
_cell.angle_beta   90.00
_cell.angle_gamma   90.00
#
_symmetry.space_group_name_H-M   'P 1'
#
loop_
_entity.id
_entity.type
_entity.pdbx_description
1 polymer ?
#
loop_
_entity_poly.entity_id
_entity_poly.type
_entity_poly.pdbx_seq_one_letter_code
_entity_poly.pdbx_strand_id
1 'polypeptide(L)'
;STPPCQPSGSSTTLQIVAPAGAAANGFDKSCLAVASGKAFEVDFANNDPPNIHNWALFTDSSATNQLGGGTISQPVSGGQTQSYQVKALQPGQYFFHCDFHPLTMTGTFVVAKP
;
A
#
# COMPACT_ATOMS: atom_id res chain seq x y z
N SER A 1 4.26 20.90 3.18
CA SER A 1 3.85 20.50 1.82
C SER A 1 2.43 19.96 1.87
N THR A 2 1.66 20.15 0.80
CA THR A 2 0.31 19.56 0.68
C THR A 2 0.45 18.06 0.44
N PRO A 3 -0.26 17.18 1.18
CA PRO A 3 -0.23 15.74 0.94
C PRO A 3 -0.68 15.39 -0.49
N PRO A 4 -0.13 14.33 -1.10
CA PRO A 4 -0.44 13.94 -2.48
C PRO A 4 -1.88 13.42 -2.65
N CYS A 5 -2.52 12.97 -1.57
CA CYS A 5 -3.93 12.67 -1.50
C CYS A 5 -4.45 12.89 -0.08
N GLN A 6 -5.78 12.91 0.08
CA GLN A 6 -6.45 13.08 1.37
C GLN A 6 -7.48 11.97 1.59
N PRO A 7 -7.82 11.63 2.85
CA PRO A 7 -8.85 10.66 3.13
C PRO A 7 -10.18 11.09 2.50
N SER A 8 -10.78 10.22 1.68
CA SER A 8 -12.11 10.46 1.12
C SER A 8 -13.16 9.75 1.95
N GLY A 9 -13.81 10.49 2.86
CA GLY A 9 -14.90 9.98 3.68
C GLY A 9 -14.47 9.02 4.79
N SER A 10 -15.41 8.20 5.26
CA SER A 10 -15.24 7.35 6.45
C SER A 10 -14.82 5.91 6.15
N SER A 11 -14.51 5.58 4.89
CA SER A 11 -14.12 4.21 4.52
C SER A 11 -12.82 3.80 5.23
N THR A 12 -12.81 2.59 5.77
CA THR A 12 -11.62 1.94 6.32
C THR A 12 -11.09 0.84 5.41
N THR A 13 -11.66 0.66 4.22
CA THR A 13 -11.17 -0.31 3.23
C THR A 13 -10.63 0.44 2.02
N LEU A 14 -9.38 0.16 1.67
CA LEU A 14 -8.67 0.71 0.52
C LEU A 14 -8.43 -0.38 -0.52
N GLN A 15 -8.37 0.02 -1.78
CA GLN A 15 -8.06 -0.86 -2.90
C GLN A 15 -6.77 -0.40 -3.58
N ILE A 16 -5.88 -1.34 -3.87
CA ILE A 16 -4.68 -1.07 -4.67
C ILE A 16 -4.35 -2.27 -5.56
N VAL A 17 -3.91 -2.01 -6.78
CA VAL A 17 -3.71 -3.02 -7.81
C VAL A 17 -2.27 -2.95 -8.30
N ALA A 18 -1.65 -4.12 -8.51
CA ALA A 18 -0.51 -4.27 -9.41
C ALA A 18 -1.05 -4.57 -10.82
N PRO A 19 -1.16 -3.58 -11.73
CA PRO A 19 -1.66 -3.81 -13.08
C PRO A 19 -0.62 -4.53 -13.95
N ALA A 20 -1.03 -5.00 -15.14
CA ALA A 20 -0.09 -5.54 -16.11
C ALA A 20 1.10 -4.58 -16.35
N GLY A 21 2.33 -5.07 -16.18
CA GLY A 21 3.56 -4.27 -16.25
C GLY A 21 3.90 -3.49 -14.97
N ALA A 22 3.31 -3.84 -13.82
CA ALA A 22 3.52 -3.14 -12.55
C ALA A 22 5.00 -3.06 -12.14
N ALA A 23 5.78 -4.10 -12.42
CA ALA A 23 7.22 -4.11 -12.13
C ALA A 23 7.97 -2.90 -12.73
N ALA A 24 7.51 -2.38 -13.89
CA ALA A 24 8.08 -1.22 -14.55
C ALA A 24 7.32 0.08 -14.26
N ASN A 25 6.00 0.01 -14.08
CA ASN A 25 5.12 1.19 -14.06
C ASN A 25 4.55 1.55 -12.69
N GLY A 26 4.75 0.70 -11.68
CA GLY A 26 4.21 0.90 -10.34
C GLY A 26 2.82 0.30 -10.12
N PHE A 27 2.26 0.57 -8.95
CA PHE A 27 0.85 0.30 -8.64
C PHE A 27 -0.08 1.23 -9.43
N ASP A 28 -1.37 0.90 -9.48
CA ASP A 28 -2.40 1.77 -10.06
C ASP A 28 -2.61 3.09 -9.29
N LYS A 29 -2.11 3.16 -8.04
CA LYS A 29 -2.15 4.35 -7.18
C LYS A 29 -0.78 4.61 -6.58
N SER A 30 -0.34 5.86 -6.68
CA SER A 30 0.85 6.36 -5.98
C SER A 30 0.54 6.93 -4.59
N CYS A 31 -0.74 7.04 -4.22
CA CYS A 31 -1.16 7.53 -2.92
C CYS A 31 -2.42 6.80 -2.42
N LEU A 32 -2.39 6.43 -1.14
CA LEU A 32 -3.53 5.93 -0.38
C LEU A 32 -3.72 6.81 0.85
N ALA A 33 -4.96 7.01 1.29
CA ALA A 33 -5.23 7.83 2.46
C ALA A 33 -6.38 7.30 3.30
N VAL A 34 -6.23 7.37 4.63
CA VAL A 34 -7.25 6.97 5.60
C VAL A 34 -7.39 8.01 6.71
N ALA A 35 -8.57 8.05 7.32
CA ALA A 35 -8.81 8.84 8.51
C ALA A 35 -7.97 8.31 9.68
N SER A 36 -7.35 9.21 10.44
CA SER A 36 -6.55 8.87 11.62
C SER A 36 -7.37 8.19 12.73
N GLY A 37 -6.73 7.31 13.50
CA GLY A 37 -7.33 6.74 14.72
C GLY A 37 -8.31 5.58 14.49
N LYS A 38 -8.39 5.04 13.28
CA LYS A 38 -9.16 3.83 12.95
C LYS A 38 -8.24 2.78 12.33
N ALA A 39 -8.46 1.51 12.69
CA ALA A 39 -7.89 0.39 11.95
C ALA A 39 -8.48 0.39 10.53
N PHE A 40 -7.73 -0.16 9.59
CA PHE A 40 -8.10 -0.18 8.18
C PHE A 40 -7.62 -1.46 7.50
N GLU A 41 -8.18 -1.71 6.34
CA GLU A 41 -7.90 -2.84 5.47
C GLU A 41 -7.40 -2.33 4.12
N VAL A 42 -6.40 -3.01 3.57
CA VAL A 42 -5.94 -2.80 2.18
C VAL A 42 -6.16 -4.07 1.41
N ASP A 43 -7.06 -4.01 0.44
CA ASP A 43 -7.29 -5.06 -0.54
C ASP A 43 -6.33 -4.86 -1.70
N PHE A 44 -5.38 -5.78 -1.81
CA PHE A 44 -4.42 -5.83 -2.88
C PHE A 44 -4.82 -6.84 -3.94
N ALA A 45 -4.84 -6.44 -5.21
CA ALA A 45 -5.02 -7.33 -6.34
C ALA A 45 -3.75 -7.36 -7.21
N ASN A 46 -3.20 -8.55 -7.44
CA ASN A 46 -2.13 -8.74 -8.41
C ASN A 46 -2.74 -9.12 -9.77
N ASN A 47 -2.86 -8.15 -10.68
CA ASN A 47 -3.35 -8.33 -12.04
C ASN A 47 -2.21 -8.39 -13.08
N ASP A 48 -0.99 -8.74 -12.64
CA ASP A 48 0.22 -8.75 -13.45
C ASP A 48 0.84 -10.15 -13.60
N PRO A 49 0.11 -11.16 -14.14
CA PRO A 49 0.70 -12.48 -14.35
C PRO A 49 1.82 -12.44 -15.42
N PRO A 50 2.90 -13.23 -15.24
CA PRO A 50 3.14 -14.20 -14.18
C PRO A 50 3.85 -13.62 -12.95
N ASN A 51 4.02 -12.29 -12.87
CA ASN A 51 4.80 -11.65 -11.82
C ASN A 51 4.16 -11.83 -10.45
N ILE A 52 5.02 -11.92 -9.43
CA ILE A 52 4.62 -11.91 -8.02
C ILE A 52 4.84 -10.53 -7.46
N HIS A 53 3.94 -10.12 -6.57
CA HIS A 53 3.98 -8.82 -5.93
C HIS A 53 3.49 -8.93 -4.49
N ASN A 54 3.78 -7.92 -3.69
CA ASN A 54 3.09 -7.69 -2.43
C ASN A 54 2.84 -6.19 -2.26
N TRP A 55 2.19 -5.85 -1.15
CA TRP A 55 2.05 -4.48 -0.68
C TRP A 55 2.48 -4.47 0.79
N ALA A 56 3.43 -3.60 1.13
CA ALA A 56 3.97 -3.46 2.48
C ALA A 56 4.06 -1.99 2.87
N LEU A 57 3.67 -1.68 4.10
CA LEU A 57 3.62 -0.32 4.65
C LEU A 57 4.71 -0.12 5.72
N PHE A 58 5.39 1.01 5.67
CA PHE A 58 6.52 1.35 6.54
C PHE A 58 6.41 2.78 7.08
N THR A 59 7.18 3.08 8.13
CA THR A 59 7.30 4.46 8.63
C THR A 59 7.79 5.43 7.56
N ASP A 60 8.75 5.01 6.74
CA ASP A 60 9.40 5.82 5.73
C ASP A 60 10.11 4.94 4.69
N SER A 61 10.76 5.57 3.70
CA SER A 61 11.39 4.90 2.57
C SER A 61 12.68 4.15 2.90
N SER A 62 13.16 4.17 4.15
CA SER A 62 14.24 3.28 4.58
C SER A 62 13.78 1.81 4.65
N ALA A 63 12.46 1.58 4.71
CA ALA A 63 11.83 0.27 4.81
C ALA A 63 12.34 -0.59 5.99
N THR A 64 12.80 0.04 7.08
CA THR A 64 13.32 -0.69 8.26
C THR A 64 12.26 -0.99 9.31
N ASN A 65 11.14 -0.26 9.33
CA ASN A 65 10.08 -0.43 10.32
C ASN A 65 8.73 -0.63 9.63
N GLN A 66 8.32 -1.88 9.51
CA GLN A 66 7.07 -2.28 8.87
C GLN A 66 5.88 -2.10 9.81
N LEU A 67 4.80 -1.52 9.30
CA LEU A 67 3.56 -1.22 10.02
C LEU A 67 2.39 -2.14 9.60
N GLY A 68 2.48 -2.75 8.42
CA GLY A 68 1.46 -3.67 7.89
C GLY A 68 1.78 -4.16 6.48
N GLY A 69 0.85 -4.95 5.92
CA GLY A 69 1.01 -5.56 4.60
C GLY A 69 1.67 -6.94 4.63
N GLY A 70 2.11 -7.41 3.46
CA GLY A 70 2.80 -8.69 3.28
C GLY A 70 4.31 -8.57 3.48
N THR A 71 5.01 -9.69 3.39
CA THR A 71 6.49 -9.73 3.39
C THR A 71 6.99 -10.44 2.13
N ILE A 72 8.28 -10.33 1.83
CA ILE A 72 8.95 -11.06 0.74
C ILE A 72 8.71 -12.59 0.81
N SER A 73 8.41 -13.14 1.99
CA SER A 73 8.12 -14.57 2.19
C SER A 73 6.68 -14.97 1.89
N GLN A 74 5.80 -13.99 1.64
CA GLN A 74 4.37 -14.15 1.37
C GLN A 74 3.99 -13.44 0.06
N PRO A 75 4.52 -13.87 -1.10
CA PRO A 75 4.17 -13.27 -2.39
C PRO A 75 2.70 -13.53 -2.73
N VAL A 76 2.06 -12.54 -3.36
CA VAL A 76 0.77 -12.70 -4.02
C VAL A 76 1.03 -13.03 -5.49
N SER A 77 0.57 -14.20 -5.92
CA SER A 77 0.72 -14.65 -7.30
C SER A 77 -0.13 -13.83 -8.27
N GLY A 78 0.30 -13.72 -9.53
CA GLY A 78 -0.50 -13.10 -10.58
C GLY A 78 -1.89 -13.73 -10.70
N GLY A 79 -2.92 -12.89 -10.80
CA GLY A 79 -4.34 -13.27 -10.78
C GLY A 79 -4.93 -13.52 -9.40
N GLN A 80 -4.18 -13.32 -8.31
CA GLN A 80 -4.66 -13.50 -6.94
C GLN A 80 -4.84 -12.16 -6.22
N THR A 81 -5.63 -12.19 -5.15
CA THR A 81 -5.85 -11.06 -4.24
C THR A 81 -5.38 -11.40 -2.83
N GLN A 82 -5.11 -10.37 -2.04
CA GLN A 82 -4.79 -10.49 -0.62
C GLN A 82 -5.26 -9.25 0.15
N SER A 83 -5.96 -9.45 1.26
CA SER A 83 -6.37 -8.38 2.17
C SER A 83 -5.41 -8.28 3.35
N TYR A 84 -5.03 -7.05 3.71
CA TYR A 84 -4.12 -6.77 4.82
C TYR A 84 -4.80 -5.90 5.87
N GLN A 85 -4.93 -6.42 7.09
CA GLN A 85 -5.42 -5.67 8.24
C GLN A 85 -4.29 -4.85 8.85
N VAL A 86 -4.50 -3.55 9.01
CA VAL A 86 -3.55 -2.61 9.59
C VAL A 86 -4.17 -1.91 10.79
N LYS A 87 -3.43 -1.85 11.89
CA LYS A 87 -3.88 -1.17 13.12
C LYS A 87 -4.01 0.33 12.89
N ALA A 88 -4.74 1.00 13.77
CA ALA A 88 -4.86 2.45 13.74
C ALA A 88 -3.48 3.12 13.82
N LEU A 89 -3.25 4.09 12.94
CA LEU A 89 -2.03 4.88 12.88
C LEU A 89 -2.27 6.31 13.34
N GLN A 90 -1.20 6.93 13.83
CA GLN A 90 -1.19 8.36 14.14
C GLN A 90 -1.21 9.19 12.84
N PRO A 91 -1.75 10.43 12.88
CA PRO A 91 -1.65 11.34 11.74
C PRO A 91 -0.21 11.50 11.26
N GLY A 92 0.01 11.41 9.95
CA GLY A 92 1.34 11.45 9.35
C GLY A 92 1.36 11.01 7.89
N GLN A 93 2.55 11.07 7.30
CA GLN A 93 2.85 10.47 6.00
C GLN A 93 3.77 9.28 6.21
N TYR A 94 3.45 8.20 5.52
CA TYR A 94 4.11 6.91 5.58
C TYR A 94 4.45 6.47 4.15
N PHE A 95 5.19 5.38 4.03
CA PHE A 95 5.67 4.86 2.75
C PHE A 95 5.16 3.45 2.53
N PHE A 96 4.72 3.14 1.31
CA PHE A 96 4.45 1.75 0.94
C PHE A 96 5.21 1.36 -0.32
N HIS A 97 5.56 0.07 -0.42
CA HIS A 97 6.15 -0.49 -1.63
C HIS A 97 5.78 -1.96 -1.85
N CYS A 98 6.25 -2.51 -2.97
CA CYS A 98 6.39 -3.95 -3.19
C CYS A 98 7.84 -4.37 -2.88
N ASP A 99 8.04 -5.38 -2.02
CA ASP A 99 9.36 -5.89 -1.64
C ASP A 99 10.14 -6.47 -2.84
N PHE A 100 9.41 -6.97 -3.85
CA PHE A 100 9.99 -7.53 -5.08
C PHE A 100 10.42 -6.45 -6.08
N HIS A 101 9.83 -5.25 -5.98
CA HIS A 101 10.08 -4.12 -6.88
C HIS A 101 10.21 -2.80 -6.08
N PRO A 102 11.15 -2.73 -5.11
CA PRO A 102 11.15 -1.68 -4.08
C PRO A 102 11.52 -0.30 -4.61
N LEU A 103 11.97 -0.20 -5.87
CA LEU A 103 12.36 1.05 -6.52
C LEU A 103 11.26 1.62 -7.43
N THR A 104 10.42 0.76 -8.01
CA THR A 104 9.43 1.15 -9.04
C THR A 104 8.00 1.12 -8.51
N MET A 105 7.68 0.16 -7.66
CA MET A 105 6.36 0.00 -7.06
C MET A 105 6.36 0.61 -5.67
N THR A 106 6.21 1.93 -5.60
CA THR A 106 6.21 2.69 -4.35
C THR A 106 5.10 3.72 -4.31
N GLY A 107 4.74 4.18 -3.12
CA GLY A 107 3.81 5.28 -2.95
C GLY A 107 3.77 5.85 -1.54
N THR A 108 2.98 6.91 -1.39
CA THR A 108 2.78 7.62 -0.12
C THR A 108 1.48 7.18 0.54
N PHE A 109 1.52 6.87 1.82
CA PHE A 109 0.33 6.59 2.60
C PHE A 109 0.04 7.73 3.58
N VAL A 110 -1.13 8.34 3.48
CA VAL A 110 -1.51 9.52 4.28
C VAL A 110 -2.50 9.11 5.36
N VAL A 111 -2.18 9.48 6.60
CA VAL A 111 -3.10 9.38 7.73
C VAL A 111 -3.39 10.79 8.20
N ALA A 112 -4.63 11.23 8.08
CA ALA A 112 -5.01 12.60 8.43
C ALA A 112 -6.42 12.65 9.03
N LYS A 113 -6.80 13.81 9.57
CA LYS A 113 -8.22 14.06 9.82
C LYS A 113 -8.96 14.10 8.48
N PRO A 114 -10.22 13.64 8.41
CA PRO A 114 -11.06 13.81 7.24
C PRO A 114 -11.20 15.29 6.83
#